data_AF-A0AA35XFX9-F1
#
_entry.id   AF-A0AA35XFX9-F1
#
_cell.length_a   1.000
_cell.length_b   1.000
_cell.length_c   1.000
_cell.angle_alpha   90.00
_cell.angle_beta   90.00
_cell.angle_gamma   90.00
#
_symmetry.space_group_name_H-M   'P 1'
#
loop_
_entity.id
_entity.type
_entity.pdbx_description
1 polymer ?
#
loop_
_entity_poly.entity_id
_entity_poly.type
_entity_poly.pdbx_seq_one_letter_code
_entity_poly.pdbx_strand_id
1 'polypeptide(L)'
;MHILFTRSLAIFFYYQILQILVHHEPSLQDFFANSTTYYNNPDCCGDIRKTLDADGLLSAFNYGSWDGYCLAHLFTFVNFDSGLLGLANIASSFQSQTGGVCSKGFTDSSVGKRIIYNTGISSFTSGGIPIIRGEQILVVAHEVGHNWGSHHDPGNDPECSESYLMNEFAQDGSESSHSMFSICSRTSIGQVLRSKATCFRDPDPCGNFLIDDVTEQCDEGPISGPCCTPDCQLRDGAMCSDTNSACCTECEIASEDVVCNEAGDFSTNCSIDIHCNGRTSECPNIDTTNMAPHGSSCLIGRCRSIGNNLTECVDFCTFNGTTNCTCPSQDDECKLCCQREGGACEVSEDNINLPTGFRCSTGFCIGGECRELQDTISRVFSFITNLDVDDFVLFMEENIVGFTLIFTLILWIPAALVLHCCYDRKVWEKFKMENTDFISAHNAPEEEPLIADRGELGSGNTSPVDDSSPPPYYFNHPHVLETLHEEDEDELEEMN
;
A
#
# COMPACT_ATOMS: atom_id res chain seq x y z
N MET A 1 -17.05 52.37 23.02
CA MET A 1 -17.59 51.68 21.84
C MET A 1 -16.43 51.00 21.12
N HIS A 2 -16.07 49.79 21.55
CA HIS A 2 -15.14 48.93 20.82
C HIS A 2 -15.95 47.76 20.27
N ILE A 3 -16.08 47.69 18.95
CA ILE A 3 -16.68 46.56 18.27
C ILE A 3 -15.52 45.70 17.77
N LEU A 4 -15.19 44.66 18.53
CA LEU A 4 -14.30 43.59 18.06
C LEU A 4 -15.09 42.69 17.10
N PHE A 5 -15.00 42.98 15.81
CA PHE A 5 -15.37 42.02 14.77
C PHE A 5 -14.25 41.00 14.60
N THR A 6 -14.23 39.98 15.46
CA THR A 6 -13.52 38.72 15.22
C THR A 6 -14.54 37.60 15.06
N ARG A 7 -15.35 37.68 14.00
CA ARG A 7 -15.94 36.46 13.43
C ARG A 7 -14.83 35.77 12.67
N SER A 8 -14.20 34.77 13.29
CA SER A 8 -13.47 33.76 12.52
C SER A 8 -14.49 33.10 11.60
N LEU A 9 -14.42 33.41 10.31
CA LEU A 9 -15.12 32.64 9.29
C LEU A 9 -14.48 31.25 9.28
N ALA A 10 -15.21 30.27 9.79
CA ALA A 10 -14.86 28.87 9.59
C ALA A 10 -15.02 28.60 8.09
N ILE A 11 -13.90 28.28 7.43
CA ILE A 11 -13.91 27.79 6.06
C ILE A 11 -14.13 26.29 6.16
N PHE A 12 -15.24 25.82 5.60
CA PHE A 12 -15.51 24.40 5.42
C PHE A 12 -15.07 24.01 4.01
N PHE A 13 -14.48 22.83 3.88
CA PHE A 13 -14.12 22.26 2.61
C PHE A 13 -14.95 20.99 2.38
N TYR A 14 -15.32 20.77 1.12
CA TYR A 14 -16.15 19.66 0.68
C TYR A 14 -15.49 19.00 -0.54
N TYR A 15 -15.81 17.72 -0.76
CA TYR A 15 -15.50 17.03 -2.00
C TYR A 15 -16.76 16.97 -2.84
N GLN A 16 -16.60 17.25 -4.13
CA GLN A 16 -17.63 17.10 -5.15
C GLN A 16 -17.08 16.17 -6.22
N ILE A 17 -17.81 15.09 -6.51
CA ILE A 17 -17.43 14.15 -7.56
C ILE A 17 -17.77 14.81 -8.89
N LEU A 18 -16.76 14.97 -9.76
CA LEU A 18 -16.97 15.52 -11.12
C LEU A 18 -17.10 14.42 -12.19
N GLN A 19 -16.60 13.22 -11.91
CA GLN A 19 -16.75 12.06 -12.78
C GLN A 19 -16.53 10.77 -11.99
N ILE A 20 -17.32 9.75 -12.32
CA ILE A 20 -17.11 8.37 -11.90
C ILE A 20 -16.71 7.56 -13.14
N LEU A 21 -15.70 6.70 -13.02
CA LEU A 21 -15.26 5.79 -14.07
C LEU A 21 -15.25 4.36 -13.51
N VAL A 22 -16.21 3.54 -13.95
CA VAL A 22 -16.30 2.12 -13.60
C VAL A 22 -15.76 1.28 -14.76
N HIS A 23 -14.77 0.43 -14.48
CA HIS A 23 -14.18 -0.47 -15.46
C HIS A 23 -14.73 -1.89 -15.26
N HIS A 24 -15.67 -2.28 -16.11
CA HIS A 24 -16.22 -3.64 -16.12
C HIS A 24 -15.32 -4.65 -16.85
N GLU A 25 -14.50 -4.17 -17.77
CA GLU A 25 -13.56 -4.96 -18.58
C GLU A 25 -12.19 -4.25 -18.61
N PRO A 26 -11.08 -4.99 -18.72
CA PRO A 26 -9.75 -4.40 -18.92
C PRO A 26 -9.68 -3.54 -20.18
N SER A 27 -8.93 -2.43 -20.16
CA SER A 27 -8.68 -1.69 -21.40
C SER A 27 -7.80 -2.50 -22.35
N LEU A 28 -8.30 -2.77 -23.55
CA LEU A 28 -7.50 -3.37 -24.62
C LEU A 28 -6.39 -2.39 -25.03
N GLN A 29 -5.15 -2.87 -24.96
CA GLN A 29 -3.98 -2.06 -25.28
C GLN A 29 -3.89 -1.81 -26.79
N ASP A 30 -3.70 -0.56 -27.20
CA ASP A 30 -3.31 -0.22 -28.56
C ASP A 30 -1.93 -0.82 -28.85
N PHE A 31 -1.92 -1.97 -29.54
CA PHE A 31 -0.77 -2.83 -29.83
C PHE A 31 0.40 -2.15 -30.61
N PHE A 32 0.25 -0.87 -30.94
CA PHE A 32 1.18 -0.07 -31.74
C PHE A 32 1.91 1.04 -30.96
N ALA A 33 1.58 1.26 -29.68
CA ALA A 33 2.28 2.19 -28.81
C ALA A 33 3.23 1.44 -27.86
N ASN A 34 4.54 1.61 -28.05
CA ASN A 34 5.56 0.96 -27.22
C ASN A 34 5.34 1.21 -25.71
N SER A 35 5.11 0.13 -24.96
CA SER A 35 5.35 0.01 -23.52
C SER A 35 4.78 1.14 -22.65
N THR A 36 3.46 1.20 -22.52
CA THR A 36 2.86 1.87 -21.35
C THR A 36 1.77 1.01 -20.74
N THR A 37 1.95 0.69 -19.47
CA THR A 37 0.97 0.07 -18.59
C THR A 37 -0.24 1.00 -18.46
N TYR A 38 -1.45 0.45 -18.64
CA TYR A 38 -2.69 1.16 -18.31
C TYR A 38 -3.20 0.55 -17.01
N TYR A 39 -3.55 1.38 -16.03
CA TYR A 39 -3.81 0.98 -14.64
C TYR A 39 -4.96 -0.02 -14.44
N ASN A 40 -5.82 -0.22 -15.45
CA ASN A 40 -6.91 -1.21 -15.44
C ASN A 40 -6.64 -2.46 -16.32
N ASN A 41 -5.42 -2.64 -16.83
CA ASN A 41 -5.04 -3.77 -17.69
C ASN A 41 -4.17 -4.78 -16.92
N PRO A 42 -4.60 -6.04 -16.72
CA PRO A 42 -3.86 -7.02 -15.92
C PRO A 42 -2.66 -7.64 -16.65
N ASP A 43 -2.65 -7.67 -17.99
CA ASP A 43 -1.58 -8.29 -18.80
C ASP A 43 -0.37 -7.36 -18.99
N CYS A 44 -0.47 -6.10 -18.56
CA CYS A 44 0.47 -5.05 -18.95
C CYS A 44 1.89 -5.20 -18.39
N CYS A 45 2.12 -6.13 -17.46
CA CYS A 45 3.41 -6.37 -16.80
C CYS A 45 4.26 -7.49 -17.41
N GLY A 46 3.82 -8.14 -18.51
CA GLY A 46 4.63 -9.10 -19.29
C GLY A 46 4.97 -10.44 -18.61
N ASP A 47 4.63 -10.59 -17.33
CA ASP A 47 4.71 -11.81 -16.56
C ASP A 47 3.41 -11.97 -15.78
N ILE A 48 2.66 -13.06 -16.04
CA ILE A 48 1.31 -13.34 -15.51
C ILE A 48 1.30 -13.47 -13.97
N ARG A 49 2.47 -13.41 -13.33
CA ARG A 49 2.66 -13.48 -11.87
C ARG A 49 3.05 -12.16 -11.21
N LYS A 50 3.28 -11.08 -11.95
CA LYS A 50 3.45 -9.73 -11.37
C LYS A 50 2.13 -8.97 -11.43
N THR A 51 1.34 -9.14 -10.37
CA THR A 51 0.42 -8.08 -9.93
C THR A 51 1.22 -6.78 -9.78
N LEU A 52 0.64 -5.66 -10.19
CA LEU A 52 1.20 -4.35 -9.86
C LEU A 52 1.19 -4.20 -8.34
N ASP A 53 2.35 -3.93 -7.77
CA ASP A 53 2.48 -3.37 -6.42
C ASP A 53 1.82 -1.99 -6.35
N ALA A 54 1.61 -1.46 -5.15
CA ALA A 54 0.93 -0.17 -4.97
C ALA A 54 1.66 0.97 -5.72
N ASP A 55 2.99 0.98 -5.67
CA ASP A 55 3.84 1.92 -6.42
C ASP A 55 3.64 1.80 -7.93
N GLY A 56 3.67 0.59 -8.50
CA GLY A 56 3.43 0.35 -9.91
C GLY A 56 2.03 0.76 -10.34
N LEU A 57 1.01 0.49 -9.51
CA LEU A 57 -0.38 0.85 -9.81
C LEU A 57 -0.61 2.37 -9.74
N LEU A 58 -0.11 3.05 -8.70
CA LEU A 58 -0.17 4.51 -8.60
C LEU A 58 0.61 5.16 -9.75
N SER A 59 1.81 4.65 -10.07
CA SER A 59 2.62 5.11 -11.19
C SER A 59 1.88 5.00 -12.53
N ALA A 60 1.23 3.86 -12.80
CA ALA A 60 0.38 3.69 -13.99
C ALA A 60 -0.84 4.63 -13.98
N PHE A 61 -1.45 4.88 -12.81
CA PHE A 61 -2.59 5.77 -12.65
C PHE A 61 -2.21 7.25 -12.87
N ASN A 62 -0.99 7.66 -12.54
CA ASN A 62 -0.46 9.01 -12.78
C ASN A 62 -0.41 9.41 -14.28
N TYR A 63 -0.43 8.44 -15.20
CA TYR A 63 -0.50 8.67 -16.65
C TYR A 63 -1.94 8.85 -17.19
N GLY A 64 -2.96 8.84 -16.32
CA GLY A 64 -4.33 9.14 -16.68
C GLY A 64 -4.57 10.63 -16.99
N SER A 65 -5.76 10.95 -17.50
CA SER A 65 -6.12 12.29 -17.99
C SER A 65 -6.79 13.15 -16.90
N TRP A 66 -6.08 13.43 -15.82
CA TRP A 66 -6.65 14.01 -14.59
C TRP A 66 -6.59 15.54 -14.46
N ASP A 67 -6.30 16.26 -15.55
CA ASP A 67 -6.13 17.74 -15.53
C ASP A 67 -7.37 18.56 -15.15
N GLY A 68 -8.56 18.03 -15.40
CA GLY A 68 -9.82 18.71 -15.11
C GLY A 68 -10.18 18.74 -13.61
N TYR A 69 -9.46 17.96 -12.79
CA TYR A 69 -9.88 17.55 -11.46
C TYR A 69 -8.91 18.04 -10.38
N CYS A 70 -9.44 18.34 -9.19
CA CYS A 70 -8.60 18.68 -8.04
C CYS A 70 -7.73 17.50 -7.62
N LEU A 71 -8.34 16.32 -7.57
CA LEU A 71 -7.74 15.01 -7.36
C LEU A 71 -8.47 13.96 -8.21
N ALA A 72 -7.81 12.85 -8.49
CA ALA A 72 -8.41 11.62 -8.99
C ALA A 72 -8.02 10.45 -8.06
N HIS A 73 -8.98 9.60 -7.72
CA HIS A 73 -8.77 8.48 -6.79
C HIS A 73 -9.16 7.15 -7.43
N LEU A 74 -8.30 6.13 -7.30
CA LEU A 74 -8.58 4.79 -7.79
C LEU A 74 -8.99 3.88 -6.63
N PHE A 75 -10.19 3.34 -6.68
CA PHE A 75 -10.62 2.26 -5.80
C PHE A 75 -10.33 0.91 -6.45
N THR A 76 -9.81 -0.05 -5.68
CA THR A 76 -9.44 -1.37 -6.19
C THR A 76 -9.68 -2.49 -5.17
N PHE A 77 -9.69 -3.74 -5.64
CA PHE A 77 -9.64 -4.95 -4.81
C PHE A 77 -8.30 -5.71 -5.02
N VAL A 78 -7.29 -5.06 -5.61
CA VAL A 78 -5.94 -5.60 -5.68
C VAL A 78 -5.37 -5.71 -4.27
N ASN A 79 -5.05 -6.93 -3.86
CA ASN A 79 -4.34 -7.17 -2.63
C ASN A 79 -2.88 -6.72 -2.76
N PHE A 80 -2.50 -5.63 -2.09
CA PHE A 80 -1.10 -5.23 -2.01
C PHE A 80 -0.34 -6.09 -0.99
N ASP A 81 0.97 -6.16 -1.16
CA ASP A 81 1.86 -6.82 -0.21
C ASP A 81 1.95 -6.03 1.11
N SER A 82 2.47 -6.68 2.14
CA SER A 82 2.78 -6.06 3.44
C SER A 82 1.60 -5.45 4.21
N GLY A 83 0.35 -5.73 3.81
CA GLY A 83 -0.85 -5.18 4.45
C GLY A 83 -1.11 -3.71 4.10
N LEU A 84 -0.47 -3.18 3.05
CA LEU A 84 -0.69 -1.82 2.56
C LEU A 84 -2.12 -1.69 2.00
N LEU A 85 -2.83 -0.62 2.37
CA LEU A 85 -4.23 -0.40 1.96
C LEU A 85 -4.40 0.76 0.97
N GLY A 86 -3.38 1.57 0.75
CA GLY A 86 -3.43 2.69 -0.18
C GLY A 86 -2.05 3.27 -0.48
N LEU A 87 -2.02 4.22 -1.41
CA LEU A 87 -0.83 5.02 -1.69
C LEU A 87 -1.25 6.32 -2.40
N ALA A 88 -0.68 7.46 -2.00
CA ALA A 88 -1.05 8.76 -2.54
C ALA A 88 0.15 9.69 -2.76
N ASN A 89 0.08 10.49 -3.82
CA ASN A 89 1.07 11.53 -4.06
C ASN A 89 0.87 12.69 -3.07
N ILE A 90 1.81 12.88 -2.15
CA ILE A 90 1.69 13.90 -1.09
C ILE A 90 1.80 15.31 -1.68
N ALA A 91 0.94 16.23 -1.26
CA ALA A 91 1.06 17.64 -1.65
C ALA A 91 2.11 18.37 -0.81
N SER A 92 3.17 18.89 -1.46
CA SER A 92 4.03 19.89 -0.83
C SER A 92 3.37 21.28 -0.75
N SER A 93 3.73 22.07 0.27
CA SER A 93 3.33 23.47 0.40
C SER A 93 4.04 24.40 -0.59
N PHE A 94 5.13 23.95 -1.23
CA PHE A 94 5.80 24.68 -2.30
C PHE A 94 5.01 24.54 -3.63
N GLN A 95 4.51 25.67 -4.14
CA GLN A 95 3.65 25.70 -5.34
C GLN A 95 4.33 25.19 -6.63
N SER A 96 5.67 25.15 -6.66
CA SER A 96 6.46 24.63 -7.78
C SER A 96 6.69 23.11 -7.73
N GLN A 97 6.55 22.47 -6.56
CA GLN A 97 6.67 21.02 -6.43
C GLN A 97 5.33 20.36 -6.83
N THR A 98 5.41 19.25 -7.56
CA THR A 98 4.24 18.42 -7.91
C THR A 98 3.69 17.66 -6.69
N GLY A 99 2.73 16.76 -6.89
CA GLY A 99 2.05 16.03 -5.82
C GLY A 99 0.77 16.70 -5.30
N GLY A 100 -0.22 15.85 -5.03
CA GLY A 100 -1.52 16.09 -4.39
C GLY A 100 -2.41 17.15 -5.05
N VAL A 101 -3.21 17.84 -4.23
CA VAL A 101 -4.28 18.75 -4.68
C VAL A 101 -3.80 19.78 -5.70
N CYS A 102 -4.56 19.94 -6.77
CA CYS A 102 -4.30 20.91 -7.84
C CYS A 102 -2.91 20.76 -8.51
N SER A 103 -2.27 19.58 -8.44
CA SER A 103 -0.99 19.36 -9.09
C SER A 103 -1.08 19.59 -10.60
N LYS A 104 -0.05 20.20 -11.20
CA LYS A 104 0.01 20.44 -12.63
C LYS A 104 0.78 19.32 -13.31
N GLY A 105 0.14 18.64 -14.25
CA GLY A 105 0.83 17.62 -15.04
C GLY A 105 1.83 18.21 -16.03
N PHE A 106 2.84 17.41 -16.36
CA PHE A 106 3.90 17.74 -17.31
C PHE A 106 4.10 16.59 -18.30
N THR A 107 4.91 16.80 -19.34
CA THR A 107 5.26 15.74 -20.29
C THR A 107 6.53 15.04 -19.84
N ASP A 108 6.44 13.75 -19.49
CA ASP A 108 7.60 12.90 -19.35
C ASP A 108 8.29 12.79 -20.70
N SER A 109 9.53 13.29 -20.78
CA SER A 109 10.32 13.31 -22.01
C SER A 109 10.89 11.94 -22.40
N SER A 110 10.90 10.97 -21.49
CA SER A 110 11.37 9.60 -21.73
C SER A 110 10.29 8.73 -22.40
N VAL A 111 9.04 8.87 -21.97
CA VAL A 111 7.88 8.13 -22.50
C VAL A 111 7.13 8.93 -23.58
N GLY A 112 7.31 10.25 -23.64
CA GLY A 112 6.56 11.15 -24.51
C GLY A 112 5.08 11.31 -24.10
N LYS A 113 4.74 10.90 -22.87
CA LYS A 113 3.39 10.95 -22.32
C LYS A 113 3.25 12.01 -21.25
N ARG A 114 2.01 12.42 -21.02
CA ARG A 114 1.68 13.34 -19.95
C ARG A 114 1.47 12.59 -18.64
N ILE A 115 2.07 13.08 -17.56
CA ILE A 115 1.99 12.54 -16.22
C ILE A 115 1.51 13.64 -15.27
N ILE A 116 0.67 13.27 -14.30
CA ILE A 116 0.12 14.18 -13.29
C ILE A 116 0.04 13.44 -11.95
N TYR A 117 0.37 14.16 -10.87
CA TYR A 117 0.51 13.60 -9.53
C TYR A 117 -0.61 14.11 -8.58
N ASN A 118 -1.81 14.36 -9.10
CA ASN A 118 -2.99 14.74 -8.31
C ASN A 118 -3.83 13.50 -7.94
N THR A 119 -3.15 12.44 -7.50
CA THR A 119 -3.66 11.07 -7.57
C THR A 119 -3.40 10.30 -6.27
N GLY A 120 -4.35 9.43 -5.93
CA GLY A 120 -4.24 8.42 -4.87
C GLY A 120 -4.93 7.12 -5.28
N ILE A 121 -4.56 6.03 -4.61
CA ILE A 121 -5.19 4.72 -4.76
C ILE A 121 -5.57 4.17 -3.38
N SER A 122 -6.68 3.44 -3.29
CA SER A 122 -7.05 2.67 -2.10
C SER A 122 -7.53 1.29 -2.48
N SER A 123 -6.98 0.26 -1.85
CA SER A 123 -7.49 -1.09 -1.91
C SER A 123 -8.51 -1.31 -0.80
N PHE A 124 -9.64 -1.90 -1.17
CA PHE A 124 -10.64 -2.41 -0.24
C PHE A 124 -10.41 -3.88 0.09
N THR A 125 -9.22 -4.41 -0.22
CA THR A 125 -8.81 -5.78 0.08
C THR A 125 -7.53 -5.79 0.90
N SER A 126 -7.63 -6.27 2.14
CA SER A 126 -6.47 -6.60 2.96
C SER A 126 -6.38 -8.11 3.04
N GLY A 127 -5.26 -8.66 2.59
CA GLY A 127 -5.06 -10.10 2.64
C GLY A 127 -6.09 -10.91 1.86
N GLY A 128 -6.50 -10.48 0.69
CA GLY A 128 -7.52 -11.19 -0.10
C GLY A 128 -8.93 -11.23 0.54
N ILE A 129 -9.16 -10.60 1.69
CA ILE A 129 -10.50 -10.30 2.22
C ILE A 129 -10.87 -8.86 1.88
N PRO A 130 -12.12 -8.59 1.50
CA PRO A 130 -12.71 -7.27 1.67
C PRO A 130 -12.57 -6.77 3.12
N ILE A 131 -11.93 -5.61 3.33
CA ILE A 131 -11.98 -4.88 4.61
C ILE A 131 -13.38 -4.28 4.83
N ILE A 132 -13.75 -3.98 6.08
CA ILE A 132 -15.12 -3.50 6.35
C ILE A 132 -15.34 -2.08 5.83
N ARG A 133 -16.59 -1.74 5.47
CA ARG A 133 -16.91 -0.41 4.87
C ARG A 133 -16.48 0.79 5.72
N GLY A 134 -16.42 0.64 7.06
CA GLY A 134 -15.88 1.68 7.95
C GLY A 134 -14.40 1.94 7.71
N GLU A 135 -13.59 0.87 7.74
CA GLU A 135 -12.15 0.91 7.43
C GLU A 135 -11.89 1.42 6.01
N GLN A 136 -12.67 0.98 5.01
CA GLN A 136 -12.56 1.46 3.62
C GLN A 136 -12.65 3.00 3.54
N ILE A 137 -13.58 3.60 4.28
CA ILE A 137 -13.76 5.06 4.32
C ILE A 137 -12.56 5.75 5.00
N LEU A 138 -12.04 5.15 6.09
CA LEU A 138 -10.87 5.68 6.80
C LEU A 138 -9.60 5.61 5.95
N VAL A 139 -9.36 4.50 5.25
CA VAL A 139 -8.25 4.35 4.28
C VAL A 139 -8.34 5.42 3.20
N VAL A 140 -9.50 5.63 2.59
CA VAL A 140 -9.66 6.66 1.56
C VAL A 140 -9.42 8.06 2.13
N ALA A 141 -9.93 8.36 3.33
CA ALA A 141 -9.72 9.64 3.99
C ALA A 141 -8.24 9.90 4.36
N HIS A 142 -7.49 8.84 4.71
CA HIS A 142 -6.05 8.88 4.98
C HIS A 142 -5.26 9.24 3.71
N GLU A 143 -5.47 8.51 2.61
CA GLU A 143 -4.81 8.77 1.32
C GLU A 143 -5.15 10.15 0.75
N VAL A 144 -6.38 10.61 0.96
CA VAL A 144 -6.81 11.96 0.62
C VAL A 144 -6.12 13.01 1.53
N GLY A 145 -5.86 12.68 2.80
CA GLY A 145 -5.04 13.48 3.73
C GLY A 145 -3.59 13.65 3.24
N HIS A 146 -2.99 12.59 2.71
CA HIS A 146 -1.72 12.65 1.99
C HIS A 146 -1.79 13.57 0.77
N ASN A 147 -2.78 13.40 -0.10
CA ASN A 147 -3.01 14.31 -1.22
C ASN A 147 -3.22 15.79 -0.80
N TRP A 148 -3.63 16.05 0.45
CA TRP A 148 -3.75 17.39 1.03
C TRP A 148 -2.47 17.90 1.70
N GLY A 149 -1.44 17.07 1.81
CA GLY A 149 -0.11 17.41 2.28
C GLY A 149 0.20 17.01 3.72
N SER A 150 -0.62 16.15 4.33
CA SER A 150 -0.20 15.50 5.56
C SER A 150 0.79 14.38 5.28
N HIS A 151 1.83 14.28 6.10
CA HIS A 151 2.55 13.03 6.28
C HIS A 151 1.87 12.22 7.39
N HIS A 152 2.44 11.07 7.76
CA HIS A 152 1.99 10.37 8.97
C HIS A 152 2.19 11.22 10.22
N ASP A 153 1.30 11.05 11.20
CA ASP A 153 1.42 11.69 12.50
C ASP A 153 2.60 11.06 13.29
N PRO A 154 3.51 11.87 13.87
CA PRO A 154 4.67 11.35 14.60
C PRO A 154 4.22 10.85 15.98
N GLY A 155 4.04 9.53 16.12
CA GLY A 155 3.45 8.89 17.31
C GLY A 155 4.11 9.15 18.67
N ASN A 156 5.26 9.84 18.70
CA ASN A 156 5.92 10.32 19.91
C ASN A 156 5.41 11.69 20.42
N ASP A 157 4.60 12.42 19.65
CA ASP A 157 3.98 13.69 20.06
C ASP A 157 2.58 13.45 20.66
N PRO A 158 2.31 13.85 21.92
CA PRO A 158 0.99 13.71 22.54
C PRO A 158 -0.15 14.47 21.83
N GLU A 159 0.15 15.54 21.08
CA GLU A 159 -0.85 16.28 20.29
C GLU A 159 -1.09 15.65 18.90
N CYS A 160 -0.18 14.75 18.46
CA CYS A 160 -0.19 14.08 17.16
C CYS A 160 0.06 12.57 17.31
N SER A 161 -0.69 11.94 18.22
CA SER A 161 -0.52 10.52 18.57
C SER A 161 -1.09 9.57 17.51
N GLU A 162 -0.77 8.29 17.66
CA GLU A 162 -1.23 7.17 16.82
C GLU A 162 -2.75 6.92 16.83
N SER A 163 -3.55 7.69 17.58
CA SER A 163 -5.03 7.60 17.62
C SER A 163 -5.72 8.47 16.55
N TYR A 164 -4.98 9.20 15.71
CA TYR A 164 -5.55 10.05 14.65
C TYR A 164 -5.57 9.38 13.26
N LEU A 165 -6.31 9.99 12.33
CA LEU A 165 -6.52 9.49 10.96
C LEU A 165 -5.22 9.27 10.18
N MET A 166 -4.17 10.05 10.42
CA MET A 166 -2.89 9.94 9.71
C MET A 166 -1.86 9.06 10.43
N ASN A 167 -2.27 8.12 11.27
CA ASN A 167 -1.37 7.08 11.78
C ASN A 167 -0.82 6.22 10.62
N GLU A 168 0.45 5.79 10.69
CA GLU A 168 1.04 4.83 9.73
C GLU A 168 0.34 3.46 9.74
N PHE A 169 -0.42 3.15 10.80
CA PHE A 169 -1.24 1.94 10.91
C PHE A 169 -2.72 2.24 10.62
N ALA A 170 -3.36 1.32 9.89
CA ALA A 170 -4.78 1.39 9.55
C ALA A 170 -5.68 1.41 10.81
N GLN A 171 -6.66 2.31 10.81
CA GLN A 171 -7.60 2.52 11.91
C GLN A 171 -8.92 1.78 11.67
N ASP A 172 -9.49 1.20 12.74
CA ASP A 172 -10.75 0.42 12.72
C ASP A 172 -12.02 1.26 12.98
N GLY A 173 -11.86 2.55 13.29
CA GLY A 173 -12.96 3.44 13.69
C GLY A 173 -13.55 3.22 15.10
N SER A 174 -12.91 2.43 15.97
CA SER A 174 -13.37 2.19 17.35
C SER A 174 -13.30 3.44 18.25
N GLU A 175 -12.34 4.34 18.00
CA GLU A 175 -12.24 5.64 18.67
C GLU A 175 -12.68 6.79 17.77
N SER A 176 -13.31 7.82 18.33
CA SER A 176 -13.77 8.99 17.55
C SER A 176 -12.63 9.80 16.91
N SER A 177 -11.41 9.66 17.42
CA SER A 177 -10.18 10.27 16.91
C SER A 177 -9.69 9.61 15.62
N HIS A 178 -10.02 8.33 15.37
CA HIS A 178 -9.67 7.61 14.14
C HIS A 178 -10.21 8.30 12.88
N SER A 179 -11.33 9.03 12.98
CA SER A 179 -11.93 9.81 11.89
C SER A 179 -11.50 11.28 11.84
N MET A 180 -10.48 11.68 12.61
CA MET A 180 -10.08 13.08 12.80
C MET A 180 -8.61 13.30 12.45
N PHE A 181 -8.29 14.41 11.78
CA PHE A 181 -6.91 14.86 11.63
C PHE A 181 -6.36 15.45 12.94
N SER A 182 -5.13 15.07 13.30
CA SER A 182 -4.37 15.65 14.43
C SER A 182 -4.08 17.15 14.25
N ILE A 183 -3.43 17.78 15.23
CA ILE A 183 -2.96 19.16 15.06
C ILE A 183 -1.80 19.28 14.06
N CYS A 184 -0.91 18.28 13.95
CA CYS A 184 0.17 18.23 12.97
C CYS A 184 -0.40 18.14 11.56
N SER A 185 -1.27 17.15 11.33
CA SER A 185 -1.99 16.93 10.08
C SER A 185 -2.75 18.17 9.63
N ARG A 186 -3.49 18.84 10.53
CA ARG A 186 -4.21 20.08 10.20
C ARG A 186 -3.28 21.25 9.90
N THR A 187 -2.08 21.27 10.46
CA THR A 187 -1.09 22.33 10.26
C THR A 187 -0.42 22.21 8.90
N SER A 188 0.03 21.03 8.50
CA SER A 188 0.64 20.74 7.19
C SER A 188 -0.36 20.98 6.05
N ILE A 189 -1.55 20.37 6.15
CA ILE A 189 -2.69 20.63 5.25
C ILE A 189 -3.00 22.13 5.15
N GLY A 190 -3.04 22.83 6.29
CA GLY A 190 -3.28 24.27 6.33
C GLY A 190 -2.20 25.11 5.63
N GLN A 191 -0.96 24.61 5.50
CA GLN A 191 0.08 25.26 4.71
C GLN A 191 -0.14 25.04 3.20
N VAL A 192 -0.44 23.80 2.78
CA VAL A 192 -0.73 23.46 1.38
C VAL A 192 -1.93 24.21 0.84
N LEU A 193 -3.05 24.25 1.58
CA LEU A 193 -4.26 24.92 1.11
C LEU A 193 -4.05 26.43 0.88
N ARG A 194 -3.11 27.07 1.60
CA ARG A 194 -2.76 28.49 1.38
C ARG A 194 -2.00 28.73 0.08
N SER A 195 -1.32 27.73 -0.50
CA SER A 195 -0.47 27.88 -1.68
C SER A 195 -0.97 27.13 -2.93
N LYS A 196 -1.60 25.96 -2.76
CA LYS A 196 -2.00 25.07 -3.86
C LYS A 196 -3.49 25.03 -4.20
N ALA A 197 -4.40 25.50 -3.34
CA ALA A 197 -5.87 25.41 -3.55
C ALA A 197 -6.47 26.20 -4.74
N THR A 198 -5.65 26.54 -5.73
CA THR A 198 -5.95 27.28 -6.96
C THR A 198 -7.00 26.64 -7.89
N CYS A 199 -7.34 25.37 -7.69
CA CYS A 199 -8.34 24.65 -8.48
C CYS A 199 -9.67 24.41 -7.74
N PHE A 200 -9.77 24.83 -6.46
CA PHE A 200 -11.00 24.74 -5.67
C PHE A 200 -12.06 25.69 -6.22
N ARG A 201 -13.33 25.35 -6.02
CA ARG A 201 -14.51 26.10 -6.48
C ARG A 201 -15.50 26.21 -5.33
N ASP A 202 -16.45 27.13 -5.45
CA ASP A 202 -17.64 27.12 -4.59
C ASP A 202 -18.43 25.82 -4.86
N PRO A 203 -19.06 25.21 -3.84
CA PRO A 203 -19.83 23.98 -4.01
C PRO A 203 -21.07 24.25 -4.86
N ASP A 204 -21.33 23.38 -5.82
CA ASP A 204 -22.57 23.33 -6.59
C ASP A 204 -23.32 22.05 -6.18
N PRO A 205 -24.53 22.12 -5.61
CA PRO A 205 -25.28 20.91 -5.28
C PRO A 205 -25.55 20.09 -6.55
N CYS A 206 -25.98 20.75 -7.63
CA CYS A 206 -26.33 20.06 -8.85
C CYS A 206 -25.07 19.67 -9.66
N GLY A 207 -24.95 18.39 -10.00
CA GLY A 207 -23.82 17.83 -10.71
C GLY A 207 -22.73 17.25 -9.80
N ASN A 208 -23.04 16.96 -8.53
CA ASN A 208 -22.17 16.29 -7.57
C ASN A 208 -22.42 14.75 -7.45
N PHE A 209 -23.41 14.22 -8.18
CA PHE A 209 -23.94 12.83 -8.17
C PHE A 209 -24.79 12.43 -6.96
N LEU A 210 -25.12 13.37 -6.07
CA LEU A 210 -25.96 13.18 -4.90
C LEU A 210 -27.27 13.98 -5.06
N ILE A 211 -28.32 13.53 -4.39
CA ILE A 211 -29.55 14.31 -4.23
C ILE A 211 -29.50 14.84 -2.81
N ASP A 212 -28.89 16.01 -2.61
CA ASP A 212 -28.63 16.57 -1.27
C ASP A 212 -29.25 17.97 -1.04
N ASP A 213 -29.71 18.65 -2.09
CA ASP A 213 -30.58 19.83 -1.98
C ASP A 213 -32.08 19.48 -2.16
N VAL A 214 -32.94 20.19 -1.43
CA VAL A 214 -34.40 19.98 -1.46
C VAL A 214 -35.08 20.37 -2.79
N THR A 215 -34.34 21.00 -3.69
CA THR A 215 -34.80 21.34 -5.05
C THR A 215 -34.51 20.25 -6.07
N GLU A 216 -33.67 19.27 -5.74
CA GLU A 216 -33.22 18.21 -6.65
C GLU A 216 -34.19 17.02 -6.67
N GLN A 217 -34.29 16.39 -7.83
CA GLN A 217 -35.05 15.14 -8.04
C GLN A 217 -34.15 14.01 -8.55
N CYS A 218 -32.99 14.36 -9.09
CA CYS A 218 -31.96 13.49 -9.63
C CYS A 218 -30.67 14.30 -9.77
N ASP A 219 -29.53 13.60 -9.78
CA ASP A 219 -28.24 14.16 -10.16
C ASP A 219 -27.40 13.09 -10.86
N GLU A 220 -27.31 13.18 -12.19
CA GLU A 220 -26.50 12.28 -13.03
C GLU A 220 -25.11 12.87 -13.32
N GLY A 221 -24.65 13.81 -12.51
CA GLY A 221 -23.35 14.48 -12.62
C GLY A 221 -23.32 15.68 -13.57
N PRO A 222 -22.14 16.32 -13.76
CA PRO A 222 -22.02 17.63 -14.42
C PRO A 222 -22.47 17.71 -15.89
N ILE A 223 -22.62 16.56 -16.56
CA ILE A 223 -23.07 16.47 -17.96
C ILE A 223 -24.57 16.17 -18.05
N SER A 224 -25.19 15.72 -16.95
CA SER A 224 -26.52 15.13 -16.88
C SER A 224 -26.68 13.88 -17.79
N GLY A 225 -27.69 13.07 -17.53
CA GLY A 225 -27.87 11.77 -18.18
C GLY A 225 -29.22 11.63 -18.91
N PRO A 226 -29.63 10.38 -19.18
CA PRO A 226 -30.86 10.10 -19.93
C PRO A 226 -32.12 10.39 -19.12
N CYS A 227 -32.06 10.33 -17.79
CA CYS A 227 -33.23 10.46 -16.90
C CYS A 227 -33.37 11.86 -16.30
N CYS A 228 -32.24 12.56 -16.11
CA CYS A 228 -32.16 13.84 -15.44
C CYS A 228 -31.94 15.00 -16.42
N THR A 229 -32.26 16.22 -15.98
CA THR A 229 -31.97 17.47 -16.71
C THR A 229 -30.73 18.15 -16.13
N PRO A 230 -30.11 19.11 -16.84
CA PRO A 230 -28.98 19.89 -16.31
C PRO A 230 -29.31 20.75 -15.08
N ASP A 231 -30.60 20.93 -14.77
CA ASP A 231 -31.09 21.66 -13.58
C ASP A 231 -31.52 20.69 -12.45
N CYS A 232 -30.98 19.45 -12.46
CA CYS A 232 -31.23 18.38 -11.49
C CYS A 232 -32.72 18.03 -11.25
N GLN A 233 -33.55 18.21 -12.28
CA GLN A 233 -34.95 17.77 -12.33
C GLN A 233 -35.11 16.52 -13.20
N LEU A 234 -36.04 15.62 -12.88
CA LEU A 234 -36.36 14.49 -13.75
C LEU A 234 -36.95 14.97 -15.09
N ARG A 235 -36.64 14.28 -16.17
CA ARG A 235 -37.21 14.55 -17.50
C ARG A 235 -38.67 14.11 -17.58
N ASP A 236 -39.41 14.70 -18.52
CA ASP A 236 -40.80 14.29 -18.83
C ASP A 236 -40.90 12.78 -19.09
N GLY A 237 -41.53 12.06 -18.17
CA GLY A 237 -41.75 10.60 -18.24
C GLY A 237 -40.79 9.76 -17.40
N ALA A 238 -39.66 10.31 -16.94
CA ALA A 238 -38.76 9.62 -16.01
C ALA A 238 -39.41 9.54 -14.61
N MET A 239 -39.28 8.39 -13.95
CA MET A 239 -39.74 8.17 -12.57
C MET A 239 -38.59 8.23 -11.55
N CYS A 240 -37.36 7.98 -12.01
CA CYS A 240 -36.15 7.93 -11.20
C CYS A 240 -34.91 8.15 -12.09
N SER A 241 -33.72 8.12 -11.47
CA SER A 241 -32.42 8.18 -12.14
C SER A 241 -31.66 6.89 -11.89
N ASP A 242 -31.17 6.26 -12.96
CA ASP A 242 -30.35 5.04 -12.92
C ASP A 242 -29.03 5.26 -12.15
N THR A 243 -28.56 6.51 -12.08
CA THR A 243 -27.33 6.89 -11.35
C THR A 243 -27.56 7.04 -9.85
N ASN A 244 -28.75 7.50 -9.43
CA ASN A 244 -29.03 7.82 -8.02
C ASN A 244 -29.84 6.74 -7.28
N SER A 245 -30.34 5.70 -7.98
CA SER A 245 -31.28 4.74 -7.42
C SER A 245 -31.01 3.33 -7.94
N ALA A 246 -30.58 2.43 -7.05
CA ALA A 246 -30.29 1.03 -7.38
C ALA A 246 -31.52 0.21 -7.83
N CYS A 247 -32.75 0.69 -7.60
CA CYS A 247 -33.98 0.14 -8.16
C CYS A 247 -34.58 1.02 -9.27
N CYS A 248 -33.73 1.72 -10.02
CA CYS A 248 -34.11 2.37 -11.28
C CYS A 248 -33.48 1.59 -12.45
N THR A 249 -34.20 1.50 -13.57
CA THR A 249 -33.68 0.91 -14.80
C THR A 249 -34.35 1.59 -16.00
N GLU A 250 -33.55 2.18 -16.89
CA GLU A 250 -34.02 2.96 -18.04
C GLU A 250 -35.01 4.07 -17.62
N CYS A 251 -34.72 4.73 -16.49
CA CYS A 251 -35.54 5.78 -15.88
C CYS A 251 -36.92 5.33 -15.31
N GLU A 252 -37.22 4.03 -15.32
CA GLU A 252 -38.41 3.42 -14.72
C GLU A 252 -38.08 2.62 -13.44
N ILE A 253 -39.09 2.31 -12.62
CA ILE A 253 -38.91 1.56 -11.37
C ILE A 253 -38.63 0.09 -11.70
N ALA A 254 -37.52 -0.43 -11.18
CA ALA A 254 -37.09 -1.82 -11.38
C ALA A 254 -38.07 -2.85 -10.77
N SER A 255 -38.19 -4.00 -11.44
CA SER A 255 -39.07 -5.10 -11.06
C SER A 255 -38.55 -5.95 -9.89
N GLU A 256 -39.43 -6.76 -9.29
CA GLU A 256 -39.13 -7.56 -8.07
C GLU A 256 -38.05 -8.64 -8.25
N ASP A 257 -37.57 -8.88 -9.47
CA ASP A 257 -36.47 -9.79 -9.78
C ASP A 257 -35.08 -9.11 -9.78
N VAL A 258 -35.01 -7.77 -9.85
CA VAL A 258 -33.73 -7.03 -9.83
C VAL A 258 -33.14 -7.02 -8.43
N VAL A 259 -31.90 -7.50 -8.28
CA VAL A 259 -31.11 -7.38 -7.05
C VAL A 259 -30.51 -5.98 -6.96
N CYS A 260 -30.75 -5.28 -5.85
CA CYS A 260 -30.24 -3.93 -5.61
C CYS A 260 -29.18 -3.86 -4.50
N ASN A 261 -28.99 -4.95 -3.76
CA ASN A 261 -27.91 -5.13 -2.79
C ASN A 261 -27.57 -6.62 -2.70
N GLU A 262 -26.41 -7.01 -3.23
CA GLU A 262 -25.93 -8.39 -3.23
C GLU A 262 -25.37 -8.78 -1.86
N ALA A 263 -25.73 -9.96 -1.37
CA ALA A 263 -25.09 -10.56 -0.21
C ALA A 263 -23.76 -11.21 -0.62
N GLY A 264 -22.70 -10.40 -0.64
CA GLY A 264 -21.34 -10.91 -0.88
C GLY A 264 -20.95 -12.00 0.13
N ASP A 265 -20.06 -12.92 -0.28
CA ASP A 265 -19.55 -14.03 0.54
C ASP A 265 -18.95 -13.60 1.90
N PHE A 266 -18.59 -12.32 2.02
CA PHE A 266 -18.06 -11.69 3.23
C PHE A 266 -19.09 -10.81 3.98
N SER A 267 -20.38 -11.10 3.82
CA SER A 267 -21.51 -10.42 4.49
C SER A 267 -21.26 -10.24 6.00
N THR A 268 -21.03 -9.00 6.45
CA THR A 268 -20.74 -8.68 7.86
C THR A 268 -22.00 -8.56 8.72
N ASN A 269 -23.16 -8.45 8.08
CA ASN A 269 -24.47 -8.21 8.69
C ASN A 269 -25.40 -9.43 8.61
N CYS A 270 -24.96 -10.54 8.00
CA CYS A 270 -25.80 -11.70 7.72
C CYS A 270 -27.07 -11.36 6.91
N SER A 271 -26.98 -10.42 5.96
CA SER A 271 -28.02 -10.22 4.95
C SER A 271 -27.94 -11.28 3.84
N ILE A 272 -29.09 -11.55 3.21
CA ILE A 272 -29.21 -12.19 1.88
C ILE A 272 -29.43 -11.12 0.81
N ASP A 273 -29.40 -11.50 -0.48
CA ASP A 273 -29.68 -10.63 -1.60
C ASP A 273 -31.00 -9.86 -1.40
N ILE A 274 -30.93 -8.54 -1.53
CA ILE A 274 -32.11 -7.67 -1.44
C ILE A 274 -32.55 -7.33 -2.86
N HIS A 275 -33.80 -7.68 -3.15
CA HIS A 275 -34.46 -7.34 -4.41
C HIS A 275 -35.26 -6.05 -4.30
N CYS A 276 -35.46 -5.41 -5.45
CA CYS A 276 -36.37 -4.29 -5.61
C CYS A 276 -37.83 -4.70 -5.29
N ASN A 277 -38.68 -3.73 -4.97
CA ASN A 277 -40.06 -3.99 -4.55
C ASN A 277 -41.11 -3.71 -5.65
N GLY A 278 -40.69 -3.38 -6.87
CA GLY A 278 -41.57 -3.03 -8.00
C GLY A 278 -42.40 -1.74 -7.81
N ARG A 279 -42.09 -0.90 -6.81
CA ARG A 279 -42.91 0.26 -6.39
C ARG A 279 -42.14 1.53 -6.06
N THR A 280 -40.84 1.43 -5.74
CA THR A 280 -39.95 2.55 -5.42
C THR A 280 -38.59 2.33 -6.05
N SER A 281 -37.91 3.42 -6.42
CA SER A 281 -36.52 3.36 -6.91
C SER A 281 -35.48 3.21 -5.79
N GLU A 282 -35.89 3.39 -4.55
CA GLU A 282 -35.11 3.05 -3.36
C GLU A 282 -35.03 1.52 -3.18
N CYS A 283 -33.80 1.01 -2.99
CA CYS A 283 -33.57 -0.37 -2.57
C CYS A 283 -34.11 -0.58 -1.13
N PRO A 284 -34.87 -1.65 -0.86
CA PRO A 284 -35.39 -1.90 0.50
C PRO A 284 -34.28 -1.97 1.55
N ASN A 285 -34.55 -1.42 2.73
CA ASN A 285 -33.65 -1.57 3.86
C ASN A 285 -33.58 -3.04 4.31
N ILE A 286 -32.44 -3.43 4.91
CA ILE A 286 -32.29 -4.74 5.55
C ILE A 286 -33.32 -4.86 6.68
N ASP A 287 -34.16 -5.89 6.62
CA ASP A 287 -35.13 -6.20 7.66
C ASP A 287 -35.19 -7.71 7.93
N THR A 288 -36.13 -8.12 8.79
CA THR A 288 -36.34 -9.52 9.22
C THR A 288 -36.63 -10.53 8.11
N THR A 289 -36.94 -10.08 6.88
CA THR A 289 -37.16 -10.93 5.70
C THR A 289 -35.92 -11.11 4.84
N ASN A 290 -34.89 -10.27 5.06
CA ASN A 290 -33.66 -10.21 4.26
C ASN A 290 -32.43 -10.75 5.01
N MET A 291 -32.65 -11.60 6.03
CA MET A 291 -31.58 -12.15 6.88
C MET A 291 -31.25 -13.61 6.53
N ALA A 292 -29.97 -13.93 6.53
CA ALA A 292 -29.46 -15.29 6.37
C ALA A 292 -29.85 -16.16 7.59
N PRO A 293 -30.17 -17.45 7.41
CA PRO A 293 -30.59 -18.31 8.51
C PRO A 293 -29.44 -18.59 9.50
N HIS A 294 -29.81 -18.95 10.73
CA HIS A 294 -28.84 -19.28 11.78
C HIS A 294 -27.85 -20.38 11.35
N GLY A 295 -26.55 -20.15 11.57
CA GLY A 295 -25.47 -21.06 11.18
C GLY A 295 -24.94 -20.88 9.76
N SER A 296 -25.52 -19.98 8.96
CA SER A 296 -24.92 -19.50 7.70
C SER A 296 -23.53 -18.91 7.96
N SER A 297 -22.61 -19.07 7.03
CA SER A 297 -21.27 -18.47 7.11
C SER A 297 -21.35 -16.95 6.93
N CYS A 298 -20.48 -16.23 7.64
CA CYS A 298 -20.32 -14.78 7.49
C CYS A 298 -18.88 -14.41 7.89
N LEU A 299 -18.11 -13.73 7.02
CA LEU A 299 -16.69 -13.40 7.27
C LEU A 299 -15.90 -14.61 7.83
N ILE A 300 -15.30 -14.51 9.02
CA ILE A 300 -14.60 -15.59 9.76
C ILE A 300 -15.49 -16.25 10.83
N GLY A 301 -16.80 -16.30 10.58
CA GLY A 301 -17.83 -16.48 11.59
C GLY A 301 -19.10 -17.14 11.07
N ARG A 302 -20.14 -17.07 11.90
CA ARG A 302 -21.45 -17.71 11.66
C ARG A 302 -22.59 -16.81 12.12
N CYS A 303 -23.70 -16.81 11.38
CA CYS A 303 -24.88 -16.00 11.69
C CYS A 303 -25.62 -16.52 12.93
N ARG A 304 -25.59 -15.77 14.04
CA ARG A 304 -26.28 -16.10 15.29
C ARG A 304 -27.66 -15.45 15.32
N SER A 305 -28.70 -16.23 15.66
CA SER A 305 -30.05 -15.69 15.84
C SER A 305 -30.15 -14.87 17.11
N ILE A 306 -30.52 -13.58 16.98
CA ILE A 306 -30.79 -12.67 18.10
C ILE A 306 -32.28 -12.51 18.41
N GLY A 307 -33.15 -13.19 17.65
CA GLY A 307 -34.61 -13.20 17.82
C GLY A 307 -35.34 -12.36 16.77
N ASN A 308 -36.67 -12.48 16.71
CA ASN A 308 -37.51 -11.80 15.72
C ASN A 308 -37.06 -12.00 14.24
N ASN A 309 -36.52 -13.18 13.91
CA ASN A 309 -35.90 -13.51 12.61
C ASN A 309 -34.68 -12.64 12.24
N LEU A 310 -34.10 -11.89 13.18
CA LEU A 310 -32.82 -11.22 13.00
C LEU A 310 -31.65 -12.14 13.36
N THR A 311 -30.59 -12.04 12.57
CA THR A 311 -29.28 -12.62 12.86
C THR A 311 -28.20 -11.54 12.91
N GLU A 312 -27.17 -11.77 13.71
CA GLU A 312 -25.93 -11.00 13.70
C GLU A 312 -24.78 -11.91 13.25
N CYS A 313 -23.76 -11.36 12.59
CA CYS A 313 -22.53 -12.11 12.39
C CYS A 313 -21.71 -12.11 13.69
N VAL A 314 -21.31 -13.30 14.15
CA VAL A 314 -20.35 -13.45 15.25
C VAL A 314 -19.19 -14.32 14.79
N ASP A 315 -18.02 -14.09 15.38
CA ASP A 315 -16.86 -14.95 15.16
C ASP A 315 -17.18 -16.41 15.49
N PHE A 316 -16.48 -17.33 14.82
CA PHE A 316 -16.78 -18.75 14.90
C PHE A 316 -16.56 -19.34 16.31
N CYS A 317 -15.62 -18.81 17.10
CA CYS A 317 -15.42 -19.28 18.47
C CYS A 317 -16.59 -18.87 19.37
N THR A 318 -17.01 -17.60 19.32
CA THR A 318 -18.17 -17.07 20.05
C THR A 318 -19.46 -17.77 19.67
N PHE A 319 -19.64 -18.12 18.38
CA PHE A 319 -20.79 -18.93 17.93
C PHE A 319 -20.86 -20.28 18.66
N ASN A 320 -19.71 -20.93 18.84
CA ASN A 320 -19.58 -22.23 19.49
C ASN A 320 -19.45 -22.15 21.04
N GLY A 321 -19.67 -20.97 21.64
CA GLY A 321 -19.60 -20.78 23.09
C GLY A 321 -18.17 -20.80 23.66
N THR A 322 -17.20 -20.39 22.85
CA THR A 322 -15.77 -20.30 23.19
C THR A 322 -15.23 -18.89 22.88
N THR A 323 -14.02 -18.57 23.31
CA THR A 323 -13.38 -17.28 23.01
C THR A 323 -12.26 -17.43 21.99
N ASN A 324 -12.09 -16.46 21.09
CA ASN A 324 -10.93 -16.37 20.21
C ASN A 324 -9.63 -16.35 21.03
N CYS A 325 -8.59 -17.04 20.55
CA CYS A 325 -7.27 -17.06 21.17
C CYS A 325 -6.16 -17.25 20.12
N THR A 326 -4.93 -16.84 20.44
CA THR A 326 -3.76 -17.05 19.57
C THR A 326 -3.32 -18.50 19.63
N CYS A 327 -3.18 -19.15 18.46
CA CYS A 327 -2.73 -20.52 18.37
C CYS A 327 -1.33 -20.69 19.03
N PRO A 328 -1.11 -21.75 19.84
CA PRO A 328 0.15 -21.93 20.58
C PRO A 328 1.29 -22.54 19.73
N SER A 329 1.00 -22.99 18.51
CA SER A 329 1.96 -23.57 17.57
C SER A 329 2.23 -22.59 16.43
N GLN A 330 3.50 -22.39 16.05
CA GLN A 330 3.87 -21.54 14.91
C GLN A 330 3.27 -22.05 13.60
N ASP A 331 3.18 -23.38 13.44
CA ASP A 331 2.57 -24.02 12.26
C ASP A 331 1.06 -23.75 12.12
N ASP A 332 0.41 -23.28 13.19
CA ASP A 332 -1.04 -23.02 13.25
C ASP A 332 -1.37 -21.52 13.39
N GLU A 333 -0.39 -20.61 13.39
CA GLU A 333 -0.61 -19.15 13.58
C GLU A 333 -1.59 -18.54 12.56
N CYS A 334 -1.71 -19.16 11.39
CA CYS A 334 -2.63 -18.77 10.32
C CYS A 334 -3.91 -19.61 10.28
N LYS A 335 -4.31 -20.16 11.43
CA LYS A 335 -5.60 -20.82 11.66
C LYS A 335 -6.36 -20.12 12.78
N LEU A 336 -7.68 -20.26 12.74
CA LEU A 336 -8.52 -19.81 13.84
C LEU A 336 -8.39 -20.79 15.01
N CYS A 337 -7.98 -20.31 16.18
CA CYS A 337 -8.00 -21.05 17.43
C CYS A 337 -9.04 -20.52 18.42
N CYS A 338 -9.63 -21.45 19.17
CA CYS A 338 -10.66 -21.20 20.17
C CYS A 338 -10.25 -21.74 21.53
N GLN A 339 -10.67 -21.06 22.60
CA GLN A 339 -10.43 -21.45 23.98
C GLN A 339 -11.77 -21.61 24.73
N ARG A 340 -11.93 -22.74 25.43
CA ARG A 340 -13.02 -22.94 26.41
C ARG A 340 -12.63 -22.29 27.75
N GLU A 341 -13.61 -21.91 28.56
CA GLU A 341 -13.36 -21.29 29.87
C GLU A 341 -12.46 -22.19 30.75
N GLY A 342 -11.25 -21.72 31.06
CA GLY A 342 -10.24 -22.48 31.81
C GLY A 342 -9.55 -23.63 31.04
N GLY A 343 -9.81 -23.77 29.73
CA GLY A 343 -9.18 -24.76 28.85
C GLY A 343 -7.92 -24.26 28.15
N ALA A 344 -7.30 -25.12 27.34
CA ALA A 344 -6.24 -24.73 26.42
C ALA A 344 -6.81 -23.96 25.21
N CYS A 345 -5.94 -23.21 24.53
CA CYS A 345 -6.23 -22.67 23.20
C CYS A 345 -5.91 -23.75 22.17
N GLU A 346 -6.91 -24.16 21.38
CA GLU A 346 -6.81 -25.26 20.41
C GLU A 346 -7.33 -24.79 19.04
N VAL A 347 -6.85 -25.40 17.95
CA VAL A 347 -7.33 -25.11 16.59
C VAL A 347 -8.83 -25.42 16.50
N SER A 348 -9.57 -24.52 15.83
CA SER A 348 -11.02 -24.67 15.58
C SER A 348 -11.39 -26.05 15.02
N GLU A 349 -12.52 -26.61 15.44
CA GLU A 349 -12.98 -27.95 15.03
C GLU A 349 -13.18 -28.07 13.50
N ASP A 350 -13.54 -26.96 12.83
CA ASP A 350 -13.66 -26.86 11.36
C ASP A 350 -12.29 -26.66 10.64
N ASN A 351 -11.17 -26.56 11.37
CA ASN A 351 -9.81 -26.23 10.89
C ASN A 351 -9.83 -25.04 9.90
N ILE A 352 -10.43 -23.93 10.34
CA ILE A 352 -10.59 -22.72 9.54
C ILE A 352 -9.24 -22.02 9.45
N ASN A 353 -8.71 -21.88 8.23
CA ASN A 353 -7.57 -20.99 8.00
C ASN A 353 -8.02 -19.54 8.27
N LEU A 354 -7.18 -18.77 8.98
CA LEU A 354 -7.31 -17.33 8.90
C LEU A 354 -7.14 -16.93 7.43
N PRO A 355 -7.94 -15.98 6.94
CA PRO A 355 -7.72 -15.48 5.60
C PRO A 355 -6.33 -14.87 5.46
N THR A 356 -5.94 -14.58 4.22
CA THR A 356 -4.66 -13.94 3.95
C THR A 356 -4.60 -12.56 4.67
N GLY A 357 -3.41 -11.97 4.87
CA GLY A 357 -3.20 -10.66 5.51
C GLY A 357 -3.45 -10.57 7.02
N PHE A 358 -3.95 -11.62 7.69
CA PHE A 358 -3.90 -11.68 9.14
C PHE A 358 -2.44 -11.67 9.63
N ARG A 359 -2.13 -10.89 10.67
CA ARG A 359 -0.77 -10.81 11.23
C ARG A 359 -0.41 -12.11 11.96
N CYS A 360 0.78 -12.63 11.67
CA CYS A 360 1.40 -13.77 12.35
C CYS A 360 2.81 -13.38 12.83
N SER A 361 3.57 -14.31 13.44
CA SER A 361 4.82 -13.98 14.14
C SER A 361 5.92 -13.43 13.24
N THR A 362 6.01 -13.89 11.99
CA THR A 362 7.06 -13.48 11.04
C THR A 362 6.57 -12.51 9.96
N GLY A 363 5.26 -12.29 9.84
CA GLY A 363 4.68 -11.38 8.87
C GLY A 363 3.17 -11.54 8.75
N PHE A 364 2.71 -12.02 7.60
CA PHE A 364 1.29 -12.13 7.27
C PHE A 364 0.91 -13.52 6.77
N CYS A 365 -0.30 -13.95 7.11
CA CYS A 365 -0.89 -15.17 6.59
C CYS A 365 -1.12 -15.07 5.08
N ILE A 366 -0.74 -16.10 4.32
CA ILE A 366 -1.04 -16.22 2.89
C ILE A 366 -1.42 -17.67 2.61
N GLY A 367 -2.70 -17.92 2.31
CA GLY A 367 -3.21 -19.27 2.00
C GLY A 367 -3.18 -20.26 3.18
N GLY A 368 -3.13 -19.76 4.42
CA GLY A 368 -3.01 -20.57 5.64
C GLY A 368 -1.57 -20.79 6.13
N GLU A 369 -0.57 -20.23 5.47
CA GLU A 369 0.84 -20.24 5.90
C GLU A 369 1.27 -18.85 6.37
N CYS A 370 2.04 -18.73 7.45
CA CYS A 370 2.66 -17.47 7.84
C CYS A 370 3.86 -17.17 6.93
N ARG A 371 3.88 -16.01 6.27
CA ARG A 371 4.95 -15.61 5.36
C ARG A 371 5.64 -14.33 5.83
N GLU A 372 6.97 -14.36 5.75
CA GLU A 372 7.82 -13.24 6.11
C GLU A 372 7.62 -12.03 5.21
N LEU A 373 7.66 -10.86 5.82
CA LEU A 373 7.95 -9.61 5.13
C LEU A 373 9.38 -9.65 4.59
N GLN A 374 9.56 -9.77 3.27
CA GLN A 374 10.73 -9.19 2.63
C GLN A 374 10.60 -7.66 2.72
N ASP A 375 10.96 -7.09 3.89
CA ASP A 375 12.01 -6.08 3.93
C ASP A 375 12.23 -5.42 5.30
N THR A 376 13.40 -5.66 5.88
CA THR A 376 14.06 -4.66 6.75
C THR A 376 14.74 -3.55 5.94
N ILE A 377 14.91 -3.74 4.63
CA ILE A 377 15.58 -2.77 3.75
C ILE A 377 14.60 -1.69 3.28
N SER A 378 13.42 -2.03 2.76
CA SER A 378 12.36 -1.05 2.41
C SER A 378 11.89 -0.17 3.56
N ARG A 379 12.00 -0.54 4.85
CA ARG A 379 11.71 0.41 5.95
C ARG A 379 12.78 1.49 6.12
N VAL A 380 14.02 1.20 5.72
CA VAL A 380 15.12 2.19 5.65
C VAL A 380 15.07 2.95 4.33
N PHE A 381 14.73 2.27 3.22
CA PHE A 381 14.61 2.91 1.92
C PHE A 381 13.36 3.78 1.78
N SER A 382 12.21 3.44 2.37
CA SER A 382 11.02 4.31 2.36
C SER A 382 11.27 5.61 3.12
N PHE A 383 12.00 5.54 4.24
CA PHE A 383 12.51 6.72 4.92
C PHE A 383 13.44 7.53 3.99
N ILE A 384 14.38 6.89 3.29
CA ILE A 384 15.32 7.57 2.39
C ILE A 384 14.65 8.13 1.11
N THR A 385 13.61 7.49 0.56
CA THR A 385 12.92 7.93 -0.66
C THR A 385 11.87 9.01 -0.43
N ASN A 386 11.36 9.12 0.80
CA ASN A 386 10.36 10.13 1.18
C ASN A 386 10.97 11.38 1.85
N LEU A 387 12.29 11.47 2.00
CA LEU A 387 12.97 12.70 2.44
C LEU A 387 13.00 13.72 1.30
N ASP A 388 12.37 14.88 1.50
CA ASP A 388 12.68 16.07 0.69
C ASP A 388 14.13 16.50 0.95
N VAL A 389 14.72 17.28 0.04
CA VAL A 389 16.12 17.73 0.14
C VAL A 389 16.36 18.53 1.41
N ASP A 390 15.36 19.29 1.86
CA ASP A 390 15.43 20.08 3.10
C ASP A 390 15.41 19.18 4.36
N ASP A 391 14.61 18.11 4.37
CA ASP A 391 14.56 17.14 5.48
C ASP A 391 15.80 16.24 5.51
N PHE A 392 16.36 15.88 4.35
CA PHE A 392 17.63 15.15 4.26
C PHE A 392 18.80 15.97 4.82
N VAL A 393 18.78 17.31 4.64
CA VAL A 393 19.78 18.21 5.24
C VAL A 393 19.64 18.24 6.76
N LEU A 394 18.43 18.35 7.30
CA LEU A 394 18.17 18.30 8.74
C LEU A 394 18.61 16.95 9.34
N PHE A 395 18.25 15.83 8.70
CA PHE A 395 18.68 14.49 9.11
C PHE A 395 20.21 14.32 9.09
N MET A 396 20.91 14.91 8.10
CA MET A 396 22.38 14.94 8.07
C MET A 396 23.00 15.80 9.16
N GLU A 397 22.37 16.93 9.54
CA GLU A 397 22.85 17.78 10.65
C GLU A 397 22.73 17.04 12.00
N GLU A 398 21.61 16.36 12.24
CA GLU A 398 21.39 15.55 13.45
C GLU A 398 22.31 14.32 13.53
N ASN A 399 22.64 13.71 12.39
CA ASN A 399 23.42 12.46 12.31
C ASN A 399 24.85 12.64 11.74
N ILE A 400 25.40 13.85 11.84
CA ILE A 400 26.65 14.28 11.19
C ILE A 400 27.86 13.36 11.45
N VAL A 401 27.93 12.74 12.62
CA VAL A 401 29.01 11.79 12.99
C VAL A 401 28.94 10.52 12.14
N GLY A 402 27.74 9.95 11.95
CA GLY A 402 27.53 8.75 11.14
C GLY A 402 27.86 8.99 9.66
N PHE A 403 27.37 10.10 9.10
CA PHE A 403 27.70 10.50 7.74
C PHE A 403 29.20 10.75 7.56
N THR A 404 29.87 11.38 8.53
CA THR A 404 31.34 11.60 8.48
C THR A 404 32.11 10.27 8.46
N LEU A 405 31.69 9.26 9.22
CA LEU A 405 32.28 7.92 9.19
C LEU A 405 32.06 7.23 7.82
N ILE A 406 30.86 7.33 7.24
CA ILE A 406 30.55 6.74 5.93
C ILE A 406 31.38 7.43 4.82
N PHE A 407 31.40 8.76 4.76
CA PHE A 407 32.18 9.50 3.75
C PHE A 407 33.68 9.27 3.88
N THR A 408 34.21 9.16 5.11
CA THR A 408 35.63 8.82 5.31
C THR A 408 35.94 7.40 4.86
N LEU A 409 35.10 6.40 5.13
CA LEU A 409 35.28 5.04 4.62
C LEU A 409 35.25 5.01 3.07
N ILE A 410 34.30 5.71 2.44
CA ILE A 410 34.17 5.82 0.97
C ILE A 410 35.40 6.48 0.33
N LEU A 411 36.05 7.45 0.99
CA LEU A 411 37.27 8.08 0.49
C LEU A 411 38.52 7.23 0.76
N TRP A 412 38.68 6.72 1.98
CA TRP A 412 39.93 6.11 2.42
C TRP A 412 40.08 4.64 2.03
N ILE A 413 39.00 3.87 1.88
CA ILE A 413 39.09 2.47 1.42
C ILE A 413 39.62 2.40 -0.03
N PRO A 414 39.06 3.13 -1.02
CA PRO A 414 39.61 3.13 -2.38
C PRO A 414 41.02 3.73 -2.44
N ALA A 415 41.30 4.79 -1.67
CA ALA A 415 42.65 5.35 -1.60
C ALA A 415 43.67 4.36 -1.03
N ALA A 416 43.31 3.61 0.01
CA ALA A 416 44.15 2.55 0.59
C ALA A 416 44.37 1.40 -0.41
N LEU A 417 43.33 0.96 -1.14
CA LEU A 417 43.46 -0.05 -2.19
C LEU A 417 44.38 0.43 -3.34
N VAL A 418 44.23 1.67 -3.80
CA VAL A 418 45.11 2.26 -4.82
C VAL A 418 46.55 2.39 -4.33
N LEU A 419 46.77 2.81 -3.08
CA LEU A 419 48.09 2.87 -2.47
C LEU A 419 48.71 1.48 -2.31
N HIS A 420 47.93 0.47 -1.90
CA HIS A 420 48.38 -0.92 -1.80
C HIS A 420 48.80 -1.46 -3.17
N CYS A 421 47.95 -1.33 -4.20
CA CYS A 421 48.26 -1.72 -5.57
C CYS A 421 49.49 -0.97 -6.14
N CYS A 422 49.67 0.32 -5.81
CA CYS A 422 50.82 1.10 -6.26
C CYS A 422 52.10 0.78 -5.47
N TYR A 423 51.99 0.39 -4.20
CA TYR A 423 53.10 -0.05 -3.37
C TYR A 423 53.58 -1.43 -3.80
N ASP A 424 52.66 -2.40 -3.91
CA ASP A 424 52.94 -3.75 -4.42
C ASP A 424 53.58 -3.70 -5.80
N ARG A 425 53.07 -2.85 -6.71
CA ARG A 425 53.68 -2.65 -8.04
C ARG A 425 55.13 -2.17 -7.94
N LYS A 426 55.45 -1.25 -7.03
CA LYS A 426 56.84 -0.78 -6.81
C LYS A 426 57.73 -1.85 -6.15
N VAL A 427 57.18 -2.68 -5.27
CA VAL A 427 57.87 -3.85 -4.71
C VAL A 427 58.14 -4.89 -5.79
N TRP A 428 57.17 -5.17 -6.66
CA TRP A 428 57.32 -6.05 -7.83
C TRP A 428 58.36 -5.52 -8.82
N GLU A 429 58.38 -4.22 -9.11
CA GLU A 429 59.41 -3.61 -9.97
C GLU A 429 60.81 -3.71 -9.32
N LYS A 430 60.95 -3.54 -8.00
CA LYS A 430 62.20 -3.82 -7.29
C LYS A 430 62.62 -5.28 -7.34
N PHE A 431 61.70 -6.21 -7.06
CA PHE A 431 61.96 -7.65 -7.13
C PHE A 431 62.38 -8.09 -8.54
N LYS A 432 61.82 -7.46 -9.57
CA LYS A 432 62.19 -7.67 -10.98
C LYS A 432 63.56 -7.08 -11.33
N MET A 433 64.00 -6.00 -10.67
CA MET A 433 65.34 -5.43 -10.81
C MET A 433 66.42 -6.17 -10.00
N GLU A 434 66.07 -6.76 -8.85
CA GLU A 434 67.01 -7.56 -8.04
C GLU A 434 67.19 -8.99 -8.60
N ASN A 435 66.16 -9.58 -9.22
CA ASN A 435 66.27 -10.91 -9.85
C ASN A 435 66.60 -10.89 -11.35
N THR A 436 67.02 -9.75 -11.91
CA THR A 436 67.41 -9.68 -13.34
C THR A 436 68.62 -10.57 -13.68
N ASP A 437 69.48 -10.88 -12.71
CA ASP A 437 70.64 -11.76 -12.88
C ASP A 437 70.30 -13.27 -12.84
N PHE A 438 69.13 -13.66 -12.30
CA PHE A 438 68.71 -15.07 -12.23
C PHE A 438 68.02 -15.58 -13.51
N ILE A 439 67.52 -14.69 -14.37
CA ILE A 439 66.79 -15.07 -15.59
C ILE A 439 67.74 -15.28 -16.80
N SER A 440 69.00 -14.83 -16.71
CA SER A 440 69.99 -14.97 -17.80
C SER A 440 70.66 -16.36 -17.89
N ALA A 441 70.51 -17.22 -16.88
CA ALA A 441 71.26 -18.48 -16.76
C ALA A 441 70.57 -19.72 -17.38
N HIS A 442 69.31 -19.64 -17.81
CA HIS A 442 68.50 -20.78 -18.27
C HIS A 442 67.75 -20.55 -19.59
N ASN A 443 68.42 -19.94 -20.58
CA ASN A 443 67.96 -19.94 -21.97
C ASN A 443 69.13 -20.15 -22.95
N ALA A 444 69.58 -21.41 -23.06
CA ALA A 444 70.25 -21.89 -24.26
C ALA A 444 69.17 -22.47 -25.21
N PRO A 445 69.26 -22.25 -26.53
CA PRO A 445 68.10 -22.44 -27.42
C PRO A 445 67.98 -23.87 -27.94
N GLU A 446 66.73 -24.35 -28.08
CA GLU A 446 66.37 -25.34 -29.10
C GLU A 446 65.19 -24.82 -29.92
N GLU A 447 65.11 -25.31 -31.15
CA GLU A 447 64.48 -24.65 -32.30
C GLU A 447 62.99 -25.00 -32.47
N GLU A 448 62.16 -24.03 -32.85
CA GLU A 448 60.88 -24.34 -33.51
C GLU A 448 61.09 -24.67 -34.99
N PRO A 449 60.30 -25.61 -35.54
CA PRO A 449 59.86 -25.46 -36.92
C PRO A 449 58.35 -25.64 -37.11
N LEU A 450 57.71 -24.53 -37.48
CA LEU A 450 56.84 -24.38 -38.67
C LEU A 450 55.61 -25.30 -38.84
N ILE A 451 54.44 -24.69 -38.60
CA ILE A 451 53.27 -24.59 -39.50
C ILE A 451 52.96 -25.79 -40.43
N ALA A 452 51.81 -26.45 -40.18
CA ALA A 452 50.95 -26.96 -41.26
C ALA A 452 49.47 -26.98 -40.84
N ASP A 453 48.60 -26.62 -41.78
CA ASP A 453 47.13 -26.47 -41.63
C ASP A 453 46.38 -27.75 -42.07
N ARG A 454 45.39 -28.21 -41.27
CA ARG A 454 44.11 -28.81 -41.72
C ARG A 454 43.29 -29.51 -40.61
N GLY A 455 41.98 -29.29 -40.64
CA GLY A 455 41.05 -30.40 -40.95
C GLY A 455 40.21 -31.05 -39.83
N GLU A 456 38.92 -30.67 -39.81
CA GLU A 456 37.73 -31.56 -39.76
C GLU A 456 37.37 -32.46 -38.54
N LEU A 457 36.11 -32.24 -38.09
CA LEU A 457 35.05 -33.20 -37.70
C LEU A 457 35.18 -34.17 -36.50
N GLY A 458 34.05 -34.31 -35.78
CA GLY A 458 33.73 -35.37 -34.80
C GLY A 458 33.53 -34.80 -33.38
N SER A 459 32.31 -34.51 -32.88
CA SER A 459 31.14 -35.38 -32.63
C SER A 459 31.44 -36.58 -31.72
N GLY A 460 30.85 -36.58 -30.51
CA GLY A 460 31.03 -37.65 -29.52
C GLY A 460 30.43 -37.35 -28.14
N ASN A 461 29.12 -37.56 -27.99
CA ASN A 461 28.43 -37.57 -26.69
C ASN A 461 28.70 -38.89 -25.95
N THR A 462 29.15 -38.87 -24.69
CA THR A 462 28.91 -39.95 -23.70
C THR A 462 29.05 -39.46 -22.24
N SER A 463 27.96 -39.53 -21.48
CA SER A 463 27.96 -39.75 -20.01
C SER A 463 27.72 -41.26 -19.73
N PRO A 464 27.52 -41.78 -18.50
CA PRO A 464 27.70 -41.23 -17.14
C PRO A 464 28.54 -42.20 -16.24
N VAL A 465 28.19 -42.31 -14.93
CA VAL A 465 28.78 -43.11 -13.80
C VAL A 465 29.68 -42.25 -12.89
N ASP A 466 29.40 -41.90 -11.63
CA ASP A 466 28.47 -42.28 -10.53
C ASP A 466 29.17 -42.91 -9.31
N ASP A 467 28.73 -42.42 -8.14
CA ASP A 467 28.85 -42.87 -6.74
C ASP A 467 30.17 -42.86 -5.89
N SER A 468 29.98 -42.36 -4.66
CA SER A 468 30.48 -42.86 -3.36
C SER A 468 31.74 -42.28 -2.65
N SER A 469 31.47 -41.73 -1.43
CA SER A 469 32.18 -41.93 -0.14
C SER A 469 32.94 -40.74 0.53
N PRO A 470 33.06 -40.70 1.89
CA PRO A 470 33.31 -39.46 2.67
C PRO A 470 34.63 -39.48 3.54
N PRO A 471 34.72 -38.96 4.80
CA PRO A 471 35.63 -37.87 5.28
C PRO A 471 36.79 -38.41 6.20
N PRO A 472 37.29 -37.83 7.35
CA PRO A 472 37.14 -36.51 8.06
C PRO A 472 38.44 -35.92 8.76
N TYR A 473 38.26 -34.86 9.60
CA TYR A 473 39.08 -34.38 10.77
C TYR A 473 40.27 -33.35 10.69
N TYR A 474 39.99 -32.09 11.13
CA TYR A 474 40.45 -31.38 12.37
C TYR A 474 41.88 -30.84 12.69
N PHE A 475 41.86 -29.80 13.58
CA PHE A 475 42.87 -29.20 14.51
C PHE A 475 43.85 -28.11 13.96
N ASN A 476 44.29 -27.08 14.72
CA ASN A 476 44.28 -26.84 16.19
C ASN A 476 44.32 -25.34 16.65
N HIS A 477 44.03 -25.06 17.93
CA HIS A 477 44.13 -23.75 18.64
C HIS A 477 45.51 -23.55 19.37
N PRO A 478 45.82 -22.36 19.96
CA PRO A 478 45.71 -22.20 21.43
C PRO A 478 45.31 -20.79 21.98
N HIS A 479 45.08 -20.71 23.30
CA HIS A 479 44.58 -19.58 24.14
C HIS A 479 45.65 -18.61 24.70
N VAL A 480 45.20 -17.44 25.21
CA VAL A 480 45.63 -16.80 26.49
C VAL A 480 44.42 -16.15 27.22
N LEU A 481 44.43 -16.07 28.56
CA LEU A 481 43.41 -15.45 29.47
C LEU A 481 43.93 -14.13 30.11
N GLU A 482 43.00 -13.30 30.63
CA GLU A 482 43.00 -12.56 31.94
C GLU A 482 41.76 -11.60 31.94
N THR A 483 40.78 -11.59 32.88
CA THR A 483 40.72 -11.04 34.28
C THR A 483 41.15 -9.56 34.41
N LEU A 484 40.51 -8.63 35.15
CA LEU A 484 39.49 -8.67 36.23
C LEU A 484 38.90 -7.24 36.51
N HIS A 485 37.84 -7.18 37.35
CA HIS A 485 37.44 -6.08 38.29
C HIS A 485 36.44 -4.94 37.95
N GLU A 486 35.92 -4.38 39.06
CA GLU A 486 34.70 -3.56 39.32
C GLU A 486 35.06 -2.11 39.72
N GLU A 487 34.12 -1.39 40.37
CA GLU A 487 34.16 0.02 40.88
C GLU A 487 33.91 1.11 39.79
N ASP A 488 33.09 2.16 39.97
CA ASP A 488 32.18 2.55 41.07
C ASP A 488 31.05 3.51 40.59
N GLU A 489 30.09 3.73 41.50
CA GLU A 489 28.85 4.52 41.46
C GLU A 489 28.96 6.07 41.25
N ASP A 490 27.78 6.67 41.01
CA ASP A 490 27.31 8.04 41.32
C ASP A 490 28.05 9.32 40.87
N GLU A 491 27.34 10.19 40.12
CA GLU A 491 26.96 11.53 40.63
C GLU A 491 25.74 12.14 39.90
N LEU A 492 24.99 12.99 40.62
CA LEU A 492 23.89 13.85 40.13
C LEU A 492 24.48 15.11 39.41
N GLU A 493 23.80 16.16 38.94
CA GLU A 493 22.44 16.70 39.11
C GLU A 493 22.16 17.78 38.01
N GLU A 494 20.95 18.32 37.97
CA GLU A 494 20.50 19.62 37.39
C GLU A 494 21.40 20.47 36.47
N MET A 495 20.78 21.03 35.39
CA MET A 495 20.73 22.50 35.21
C MET A 495 19.46 22.96 34.47
N ASN A 496 18.90 24.06 35.00
CA ASN A 496 17.78 24.89 34.49
C ASN A 496 17.89 25.30 33.01
#